data_AF-A0AAW2LAB8-F1
#
_entry.id   AF-A0AAW2LAB8-F1
#
_cell.length_a   1.000
_cell.length_b   1.000
_cell.length_c   1.000
_cell.angle_alpha   90.00
_cell.angle_beta   90.00
_cell.angle_gamma   90.00
#
_symmetry.space_group_name_H-M   'P 1'
#
loop_
_entity.id
_entity.type
_entity.pdbx_description
1 polymer ?
#
loop_
_entity_poly.entity_id
_entity_poly.type
_entity_poly.pdbx_seq_one_letter_code
_entity_poly.pdbx_strand_id
1 'polypeptide(L)'
;MENIEVPEYFICPISLQIMKDPVTAVSGITYDRESIENWLFKSHNTICPVTKQGLSRHSDLTPNHTLLRLIQAWCSLNAAQGVELIPSSDPPLTKIHVAKLVRDLYLPNLRIKTLRELEALVLESERSRVCLVEAGLAKALVSFIISRYKTGETIGLEEALRLLYTVRVPLSQSRGPVTETGEIVDSLMWVFGCDNIVKSHAAFALKVVVQKAKSRHGGETET
;
A
#
# COMPACT_ATOMS: atom_id res chain seq x y z
N MET A 1 -5.61 -31.45 29.43
CA MET A 1 -5.36 -30.32 28.51
C MET A 1 -5.05 -29.14 29.40
N GLU A 2 -3.78 -28.72 29.42
CA GLU A 2 -3.38 -27.50 30.11
C GLU A 2 -4.06 -26.33 29.41
N ASN A 3 -4.79 -25.53 30.18
CA ASN A 3 -5.47 -24.36 29.66
C ASN A 3 -4.38 -23.29 29.48
N ILE A 4 -4.05 -22.92 28.24
CA ILE A 4 -3.04 -21.88 28.01
C ILE A 4 -3.55 -20.58 28.63
N GLU A 5 -2.80 -20.08 29.59
CA GLU A 5 -3.06 -18.77 30.17
C GLU A 5 -2.58 -17.69 29.19
N VAL A 6 -3.53 -16.97 28.61
CA VAL A 6 -3.24 -15.81 27.76
C VAL A 6 -2.73 -14.68 28.65
N PRO A 7 -1.54 -14.09 28.36
CA PRO A 7 -1.07 -12.96 29.13
C PRO A 7 -2.05 -11.78 29.12
N GLU A 8 -2.38 -11.24 30.29
CA GLU A 8 -3.40 -10.18 30.43
C GLU A 8 -3.14 -8.94 29.58
N TYR A 9 -1.87 -8.60 29.36
CA TYR A 9 -1.46 -7.45 28.55
C TYR A 9 -1.73 -7.65 27.04
N PHE A 10 -2.15 -8.84 26.60
CA PHE A 10 -2.63 -9.10 25.24
C PHE A 10 -4.13 -8.92 25.09
N ILE A 11 -4.86 -8.80 26.20
CA ILE A 11 -6.32 -8.75 26.23
C ILE A 11 -6.81 -7.31 26.14
N CYS A 12 -7.73 -7.06 25.21
CA CYS A 12 -8.40 -5.78 25.06
C CYS A 12 -9.29 -5.51 26.28
N PRO A 13 -9.16 -4.35 26.97
CA PRO A 13 -10.00 -4.03 28.13
C PRO A 13 -11.50 -3.87 27.83
N ILE A 14 -11.87 -3.69 26.56
CA ILE A 14 -13.27 -3.52 26.13
C ILE A 14 -13.89 -4.86 25.74
N SER A 15 -13.27 -5.59 24.81
CA SER A 15 -13.81 -6.84 24.27
C SER A 15 -13.47 -8.06 25.12
N LEU A 16 -12.48 -7.94 26.01
CA LEU A 16 -11.94 -9.05 26.80
C LEU A 16 -11.40 -10.21 25.93
N GLN A 17 -11.04 -9.91 24.69
CA GLN A 17 -10.41 -10.83 23.73
C GLN A 17 -8.98 -10.41 23.44
N ILE A 18 -8.17 -11.32 22.90
CA ILE A 18 -6.84 -10.98 22.38
C ILE A 18 -6.94 -9.87 21.34
N MET A 19 -6.12 -8.83 21.47
CA MET A 19 -6.07 -7.71 20.53
C MET A 19 -5.54 -8.17 19.17
N LYS A 20 -6.31 -7.93 18.11
CA LYS A 20 -5.90 -8.22 16.72
C LYS A 20 -5.20 -7.02 16.09
N ASP A 21 -5.63 -5.81 16.44
CA ASP A 21 -4.99 -4.54 16.03
C ASP A 21 -4.82 -3.63 17.26
N PRO A 22 -3.75 -3.81 18.06
CA PRO A 22 -3.56 -3.05 19.28
C PRO A 22 -3.22 -1.58 18.98
N VAL A 23 -4.03 -0.67 19.53
CA VAL A 23 -3.86 0.78 19.45
C VAL A 23 -3.84 1.40 20.84
N THR A 24 -2.85 2.26 21.09
CA THR A 24 -2.68 2.99 22.33
C THR A 24 -3.35 4.36 22.24
N ALA A 25 -4.29 4.62 23.14
CA ALA A 25 -4.90 5.93 23.28
C ALA A 25 -3.95 6.91 23.99
N VAL A 26 -4.20 8.22 23.89
CA VAL A 26 -3.44 9.27 24.63
C VAL A 26 -3.44 9.08 26.15
N SER A 27 -4.41 8.32 26.68
CA SER A 27 -4.45 7.89 28.08
C SER A 27 -3.38 6.85 28.46
N GLY A 28 -2.62 6.34 27.48
CA GLY A 28 -1.62 5.29 27.66
C GLY A 28 -2.18 3.87 27.64
N ILE A 29 -3.50 3.70 27.58
CA ILE A 29 -4.13 2.38 27.54
C ILE A 29 -4.21 1.86 26.11
N THR A 30 -3.91 0.58 25.94
CA THR A 30 -3.98 -0.11 24.64
C THR A 30 -5.27 -0.92 24.53
N TYR A 31 -5.93 -0.81 23.39
CA TYR A 31 -7.18 -1.48 23.06
C TYR A 31 -7.05 -2.16 21.69
N ASP A 32 -7.94 -3.10 21.40
CA ASP A 32 -8.19 -3.49 20.02
C ASP A 32 -8.87 -2.33 19.26
N ARG A 33 -8.39 -2.02 18.05
CA ARG A 33 -8.87 -0.89 17.24
C ARG A 33 -10.38 -0.88 17.07
N GLU A 34 -10.95 -1.98 16.61
CA GLU A 34 -12.39 -2.06 16.35
C GLU A 34 -13.18 -1.81 17.63
N SER A 35 -12.69 -2.33 18.75
CA SER A 35 -13.33 -2.18 20.05
C SER A 35 -13.37 -0.73 20.53
N ILE A 36 -12.24 -0.01 20.45
CA ILE A 36 -12.18 1.39 20.90
C ILE A 36 -12.87 2.34 19.91
N GLU A 37 -12.77 2.10 18.61
CA GLU A 37 -13.48 2.90 17.60
C GLU A 37 -14.99 2.76 17.74
N ASN A 38 -15.50 1.54 17.94
CA ASN A 38 -16.91 1.29 18.23
C ASN A 38 -17.35 1.95 19.54
N TRP A 39 -16.52 1.92 20.58
CA TRP A 39 -16.80 2.61 21.84
C TRP A 39 -16.96 4.11 21.62
N LEU A 40 -15.99 4.76 20.97
CA LEU A 40 -16.00 6.19 20.70
C LEU A 40 -17.15 6.61 19.77
N PHE A 41 -17.52 5.75 18.83
CA PHE A 41 -18.60 6.01 17.89
C PHE A 41 -20.00 5.87 18.53
N LYS A 42 -20.26 4.76 19.23
CA LYS A 42 -21.59 4.43 19.77
C LYS A 42 -21.97 5.23 21.00
N SER A 43 -21.00 5.56 21.85
CA SER A 43 -21.30 6.12 23.16
C SER A 43 -21.51 7.65 23.15
N HIS A 44 -21.22 8.34 22.03
CA HIS A 44 -20.97 9.79 22.00
C HIS A 44 -19.97 10.29 23.07
N ASN A 45 -19.33 9.37 23.80
CA ASN A 45 -18.43 9.67 24.90
C ASN A 45 -17.02 9.70 24.35
N THR A 46 -16.48 10.91 24.27
CA THR A 46 -15.06 11.20 24.06
C THR A 46 -14.28 10.89 25.34
N ILE A 47 -14.42 9.68 25.89
CA ILE A 47 -13.87 9.28 27.20
C ILE A 47 -13.26 7.88 27.12
N CYS A 48 -12.06 7.75 27.69
CA CYS A 48 -11.35 6.50 27.88
C CYS A 48 -12.12 5.53 28.79
N PRO A 49 -12.41 4.29 28.34
CA PRO A 49 -13.14 3.30 29.15
C PRO A 49 -12.51 3.02 30.51
N VAL A 50 -11.17 3.01 30.57
CA VAL A 50 -10.41 2.65 31.78
C VAL A 50 -10.09 3.89 32.62
N THR A 51 -9.38 4.87 32.06
CA THR A 51 -8.89 6.03 32.84
C THR A 51 -9.91 7.14 33.03
N LYS A 52 -11.05 7.07 32.33
CA LYS A 52 -12.09 8.11 32.31
C LYS A 52 -11.61 9.50 31.85
N GLN A 53 -10.42 9.58 31.22
CA GLN A 53 -9.90 10.81 30.62
C GLN A 53 -10.54 11.08 29.26
N GLY A 54 -10.55 12.35 28.83
CA GLY A 54 -11.05 12.74 27.52
C GLY A 54 -10.24 12.13 26.37
N LEU A 55 -10.92 11.62 25.34
CA LEU A 55 -10.34 11.09 24.10
C LEU A 55 -10.99 11.75 22.89
N SER A 56 -10.21 12.25 21.93
CA SER A 56 -10.76 12.66 20.64
C SER A 56 -11.23 11.43 19.83
N ARG A 57 -12.17 11.63 18.91
CA ARG A 57 -12.82 10.51 18.20
C ARG A 57 -11.87 9.69 17.31
N HIS A 58 -10.79 10.28 16.78
CA HIS A 58 -9.94 9.58 15.79
C HIS A 58 -8.44 9.96 15.81
N SER A 59 -8.03 11.14 16.31
CA SER A 59 -6.62 11.57 16.20
C SER A 59 -5.70 11.03 17.31
N ASP A 60 -6.28 10.37 18.32
CA ASP A 60 -5.59 10.09 19.58
C ASP A 60 -5.20 8.61 19.73
N LEU A 61 -5.40 7.80 18.69
CA LEU A 61 -5.09 6.37 18.67
C LEU A 61 -3.80 6.11 17.89
N THR A 62 -2.74 5.72 18.61
CA THR A 62 -1.44 5.38 18.04
C THR A 62 -1.30 3.86 17.92
N PRO A 63 -1.01 3.30 16.74
CA PRO A 63 -0.75 1.86 16.61
C PRO A 63 0.39 1.36 17.51
N ASN A 64 0.18 0.25 18.23
CA ASN A 64 1.19 -0.38 19.08
C ASN A 64 1.81 -1.60 18.40
N HIS A 65 2.74 -1.34 17.48
CA HIS A 65 3.40 -2.39 16.69
C HIS A 65 4.24 -3.35 17.53
N THR A 66 4.81 -2.89 18.65
CA THR A 66 5.58 -3.75 19.56
C THR A 66 4.66 -4.80 20.19
N LEU A 67 3.51 -4.37 20.71
CA LEU A 67 2.55 -5.29 21.31
C LEU A 67 1.97 -6.26 20.27
N LEU A 68 1.66 -5.77 19.06
CA LEU A 68 1.19 -6.63 17.97
C LEU A 68 2.17 -7.76 17.67
N ARG A 69 3.48 -7.46 17.57
CA ARG A 69 4.52 -8.47 17.33
C ARG A 69 4.62 -9.49 18.47
N LEU A 70 4.50 -9.03 19.72
CA LEU A 70 4.53 -9.92 20.88
C LEU A 70 3.32 -10.85 20.90
N ILE A 71 2.12 -10.33 20.63
CA ILE A 71 0.90 -11.13 20.51
C ILE A 71 1.04 -12.17 19.40
N GLN A 72 1.49 -11.76 18.21
CA GLN A 72 1.69 -12.65 17.07
C GLN A 72 2.70 -13.76 17.35
N ALA A 73 3.83 -13.42 17.97
CA ALA A 73 4.84 -14.40 18.37
C ALA A 73 4.27 -15.40 19.37
N TRP A 74 3.50 -14.93 20.35
CA TRP A 74 2.84 -15.78 21.33
C TRP A 74 1.79 -16.69 20.69
N CYS A 75 0.92 -16.17 19.82
CA CYS A 75 -0.06 -16.98 19.08
C CYS A 75 0.64 -18.07 18.24
N SER A 76 1.77 -17.72 17.60
CA SER A 76 2.53 -18.67 16.77
C SER A 76 3.12 -19.82 17.60
N LEU A 77 3.66 -19.53 18.79
CA LEU A 77 4.19 -20.55 19.71
C LEU A 77 3.10 -21.46 20.28
N ASN A 78 1.87 -20.95 20.40
CA ASN A 78 0.74 -21.65 21.00
C ASN A 78 -0.28 -22.20 19.97
N ALA A 79 0.02 -22.09 18.66
CA ALA A 79 -0.88 -22.53 17.60
C ALA A 79 -1.21 -24.03 17.67
N ALA A 80 -0.23 -24.87 18.04
CA ALA A 80 -0.40 -26.31 18.21
C ALA A 80 -1.38 -26.69 19.34
N GLN A 81 -1.72 -25.73 20.20
CA GLN A 81 -2.60 -25.90 21.35
C GLN A 81 -3.97 -25.23 21.13
N GLY A 82 -4.29 -24.86 19.88
CA GLY A 82 -5.62 -24.37 19.48
C GLY A 82 -5.80 -22.86 19.55
N VAL A 83 -4.73 -22.09 19.78
CA VAL A 83 -4.79 -20.62 19.70
C VAL A 83 -4.91 -20.17 18.24
N GLU A 84 -5.93 -19.36 17.95
CA GLU A 84 -6.13 -18.77 16.63
C GLU A 84 -4.92 -17.88 16.27
N LEU A 85 -4.33 -18.13 15.11
CA LEU A 85 -3.28 -17.26 14.58
C LEU A 85 -3.93 -15.92 14.23
N ILE A 86 -3.43 -14.85 14.85
CA ILE A 86 -3.72 -13.51 14.35
C ILE A 86 -2.92 -13.38 13.05
N PRO A 87 -3.58 -13.15 11.90
CA PRO A 87 -2.87 -12.94 10.65
C PRO A 87 -1.82 -11.87 10.89
N SER A 88 -0.58 -12.15 10.51
CA SER A 88 0.37 -11.08 10.29
C SER A 88 -0.27 -10.18 9.24
N SER A 89 -0.89 -9.06 9.65
CA SER A 89 -0.93 -7.91 8.77
C SER A 89 0.53 -7.72 8.41
N ASP A 90 0.85 -7.93 7.13
CA ASP A 90 2.22 -8.04 6.64
C ASP A 90 3.14 -7.02 7.30
N PRO A 91 4.41 -7.37 7.57
CA PRO A 91 5.34 -6.46 8.21
C PRO A 91 5.21 -5.09 7.54
N PRO A 92 4.96 -4.00 8.31
CA PRO A 92 4.62 -2.72 7.74
C PRO A 92 5.64 -2.41 6.66
N LEU A 93 5.20 -2.21 5.42
CA LEU A 93 6.07 -2.05 4.26
C LEU A 93 7.19 -1.07 4.61
N THR A 94 8.34 -1.62 4.96
CA THR A 94 9.44 -0.79 5.41
C THR A 94 9.95 -0.06 4.18
N LYS A 95 10.40 1.19 4.34
CA LYS A 95 11.03 1.94 3.23
C LYS A 95 12.14 1.13 2.55
N ILE A 96 12.83 0.28 3.32
CA ILE A 96 13.86 -0.65 2.83
C ILE A 96 13.25 -1.74 1.95
N HIS A 97 12.16 -2.38 2.39
CA HIS A 97 11.49 -3.42 1.60
C HIS A 97 10.93 -2.85 0.29
N VAL A 98 10.26 -1.71 0.35
CA VAL A 98 9.74 -1.02 -0.82
C VAL A 98 10.86 -0.63 -1.78
N ALA A 99 11.96 -0.05 -1.29
CA ALA A 99 13.10 0.31 -2.11
C ALA A 99 13.75 -0.91 -2.78
N LYS A 100 13.76 -2.06 -2.09
CA LYS A 100 14.20 -3.34 -2.68
C LYS A 100 13.28 -3.77 -3.82
N LEU A 101 11.96 -3.77 -3.62
CA LEU A 101 10.98 -4.14 -4.66
C LEU A 101 11.11 -3.24 -5.90
N VAL A 102 11.24 -1.92 -5.71
CA VAL A 102 11.45 -0.98 -6.83
C VAL A 102 12.76 -1.27 -7.56
N ARG A 103 13.82 -1.66 -6.85
CA ARG A 103 15.11 -2.01 -7.45
C ARG A 103 15.05 -3.34 -8.21
N ASP A 104 14.31 -4.31 -7.71
CA ASP A 104 14.15 -5.63 -8.32
C ASP A 104 13.41 -5.55 -9.68
N LEU A 105 12.59 -4.51 -9.91
CA LEU A 105 12.03 -4.20 -11.24
C LEU A 105 13.09 -3.87 -12.31
N TYR A 106 14.28 -3.42 -11.92
CA TYR A 106 15.36 -3.19 -12.88
C TYR A 106 16.09 -4.48 -13.24
N LEU A 107 15.97 -5.55 -12.43
CA LEU A 107 16.65 -6.83 -12.63
C LEU A 107 15.83 -7.78 -13.53
N PRO A 108 16.35 -8.20 -14.70
CA PRO A 108 15.59 -8.96 -15.70
C PRO A 108 14.90 -10.22 -15.19
N ASN A 109 15.55 -10.97 -14.30
CA ASN A 109 15.08 -12.24 -13.74
C ASN A 109 14.02 -12.09 -12.64
N LEU A 110 13.89 -10.91 -12.02
CA LEU A 110 12.97 -10.68 -10.91
C LEU A 110 11.74 -9.88 -11.29
N ARG A 111 11.82 -9.06 -12.35
CA ARG A 111 10.75 -8.20 -12.89
C ARG A 111 9.33 -8.74 -12.76
N ILE A 112 9.05 -9.91 -13.32
CA ILE A 112 7.68 -10.46 -13.37
C ILE A 112 7.20 -10.89 -11.97
N LYS A 113 8.06 -11.52 -11.18
CA LYS A 113 7.74 -11.91 -9.81
C LYS A 113 7.45 -10.66 -8.97
N THR A 114 8.30 -9.65 -9.09
CA THR A 114 8.17 -8.38 -8.38
C THR A 114 6.91 -7.61 -8.79
N LEU A 115 6.52 -7.61 -10.07
CA LEU A 115 5.27 -6.98 -10.53
C LEU A 115 4.04 -7.59 -9.84
N ARG A 116 3.97 -8.91 -9.71
CA ARG A 116 2.86 -9.60 -9.03
C ARG A 116 2.82 -9.29 -7.53
N GLU A 117 3.98 -9.27 -6.90
CA GLU A 117 4.11 -8.91 -5.47
C GLU A 117 3.67 -7.47 -5.21
N LEU A 118 4.09 -6.53 -6.07
CA LEU A 118 3.64 -5.14 -6.01
C LEU A 118 2.13 -4.99 -6.21
N GLU A 119 1.53 -5.80 -7.10
CA GLU A 119 0.08 -5.78 -7.33
C GLU A 119 -0.70 -6.20 -6.09
N ALA A 120 -0.27 -7.28 -5.42
CA ALA A 120 -0.88 -7.72 -4.17
C ALA A 120 -0.83 -6.61 -3.10
N LEU A 121 0.34 -5.98 -2.94
CA LEU A 121 0.55 -4.90 -1.95
C LEU A 121 -0.28 -3.65 -2.22
N VAL A 122 -0.47 -3.28 -3.49
CA VAL A 122 -1.30 -2.13 -3.88
C VAL A 122 -2.78 -2.40 -3.60
N LEU A 123 -3.24 -3.64 -3.76
CA LEU A 123 -4.63 -4.04 -3.53
C LEU A 123 -4.94 -4.25 -2.04
N GLU A 124 -3.95 -4.58 -1.21
CA GLU A 124 -4.14 -4.81 0.23
C GLU A 124 -4.50 -3.56 1.01
N SER A 125 -3.83 -2.42 0.76
CA SER A 125 -4.05 -1.22 1.57
C SER A 125 -3.64 0.10 0.91
N GLU A 126 -4.41 1.15 1.25
CA GLU A 126 -4.12 2.53 0.82
C GLU A 126 -2.75 3.03 1.30
N ARG A 127 -2.34 2.64 2.51
CA ARG A 127 -1.02 3.01 3.06
C ARG A 127 0.13 2.43 2.24
N SER A 128 -0.01 1.17 1.82
CA SER A 128 0.97 0.50 0.97
C SER A 128 1.09 1.18 -0.38
N ARG A 129 -0.05 1.57 -0.97
CA ARG A 129 -0.08 2.36 -2.20
C ARG A 129 0.69 3.67 -2.08
N VAL A 130 0.44 4.47 -1.03
CA VAL A 130 1.14 5.75 -0.82
C VAL A 130 2.65 5.54 -0.68
N CYS A 131 3.08 4.56 0.14
CA CYS A 131 4.51 4.27 0.32
C CYS A 131 5.21 3.84 -0.98
N LEU A 132 4.54 3.05 -1.81
CA LEU A 132 5.07 2.63 -3.12
C LEU A 132 5.22 3.80 -4.09
N VAL A 133 4.27 4.75 -4.09
CA VAL A 133 4.36 5.98 -4.90
C VAL A 133 5.55 6.82 -4.48
N GLU A 134 5.68 7.09 -3.18
CA GLU A 134 6.77 7.90 -2.62
C GLU A 134 8.16 7.30 -2.92
N ALA A 135 8.25 5.97 -3.00
CA ALA A 135 9.49 5.28 -3.34
C ALA A 135 9.82 5.26 -4.84
N GLY A 136 8.98 5.87 -5.69
CA GLY A 136 9.26 5.98 -7.12
C GLY A 136 8.79 4.80 -7.97
N LEU A 137 7.83 4.00 -7.50
CA LEU A 137 7.26 2.89 -8.26
C LEU A 137 6.80 3.33 -9.66
N ALA A 138 6.13 4.48 -9.78
CA ALA A 138 5.65 4.99 -11.07
C ALA A 138 6.79 5.17 -12.09
N LYS A 139 7.95 5.67 -11.66
CA LYS A 139 9.12 5.84 -12.54
C LYS A 139 9.67 4.48 -12.98
N ALA A 140 9.76 3.52 -12.07
CA ALA A 140 10.22 2.17 -12.39
C ALA A 140 9.29 1.46 -13.39
N LEU A 141 7.97 1.61 -13.23
CA LEU A 141 6.97 1.05 -14.17
C LEU A 141 7.07 1.69 -15.57
N VAL A 142 7.26 3.01 -15.64
CA VAL A 142 7.49 3.71 -16.92
C VAL A 142 8.77 3.21 -17.59
N SER A 143 9.87 3.11 -16.84
CA SER A 143 11.12 2.55 -17.37
C SER A 143 10.97 1.10 -17.83
N PHE A 144 10.17 0.29 -17.13
CA PHE A 144 9.88 -1.09 -17.52
C PHE A 144 9.13 -1.14 -18.86
N ILE A 145 8.09 -0.31 -19.04
CA ILE A 145 7.31 -0.25 -20.29
C ILE A 145 8.19 0.20 -21.47
N ILE A 146 9.01 1.23 -21.28
CA ILE A 146 9.95 1.70 -22.32
C ILE A 146 10.97 0.61 -22.65
N SER A 147 11.49 -0.11 -21.64
CA SER A 147 12.41 -1.23 -21.86
C SER A 147 11.76 -2.33 -22.71
N ARG A 148 10.49 -2.63 -22.48
CA ARG A 148 9.73 -3.64 -23.23
C ARG A 148 9.42 -3.20 -24.66
N TYR A 149 9.12 -1.93 -24.87
CA TYR A 149 9.01 -1.35 -26.21
C TYR A 149 10.30 -1.52 -27.01
N LYS A 150 11.46 -1.23 -26.39
CA LYS A 150 12.78 -1.36 -27.03
C LYS A 150 13.15 -2.83 -27.35
N THR A 151 12.70 -3.80 -26.55
CA THR A 151 12.96 -5.23 -26.78
C THR A 151 11.88 -5.94 -27.60
N GLY A 152 10.72 -5.31 -27.79
CA GLY A 152 9.56 -5.91 -28.48
C GLY A 152 8.85 -7.01 -27.66
N GLU A 153 9.12 -7.12 -26.36
CA GLU A 153 8.55 -8.17 -25.51
C GLU A 153 7.28 -7.70 -24.81
N THR A 154 6.24 -8.54 -24.80
CA THR A 154 4.94 -8.17 -24.21
C THR A 154 4.73 -8.66 -22.77
N ILE A 155 5.61 -9.53 -22.27
CA ILE A 155 5.48 -10.19 -20.96
C ILE A 155 5.61 -9.17 -19.82
N GLY A 156 4.59 -9.10 -18.95
CA GLY A 156 4.53 -8.21 -17.79
C GLY A 156 4.00 -6.81 -18.10
N LEU A 157 3.68 -6.49 -19.36
CA LEU A 157 3.13 -5.19 -19.73
C LEU A 157 1.74 -4.96 -19.15
N GLU A 158 0.91 -6.01 -19.13
CA GLU A 158 -0.43 -5.90 -18.58
C GLU A 158 -0.40 -5.57 -17.08
N GLU A 159 0.41 -6.31 -16.31
CA GLU A 159 0.59 -6.06 -14.87
C GLU A 159 1.15 -4.66 -14.63
N ALA A 160 2.14 -4.21 -15.42
CA ALA A 160 2.71 -2.88 -15.28
C ALA A 160 1.70 -1.75 -15.58
N LEU A 161 0.88 -1.90 -16.64
CA LEU A 161 -0.16 -0.94 -17.00
C LEU A 161 -1.30 -0.90 -15.98
N ARG A 162 -1.69 -2.06 -15.46
CA ARG A 162 -2.70 -2.19 -14.41
C ARG A 162 -2.21 -1.55 -13.10
N LEU A 163 -0.96 -1.80 -12.70
CA LEU A 163 -0.34 -1.12 -11.56
C LEU A 163 -0.33 0.40 -11.74
N LEU A 164 0.07 0.91 -12.90
CA LEU A 164 0.03 2.35 -13.18
C LEU A 164 -1.39 2.93 -13.04
N TYR A 165 -2.41 2.20 -13.48
CA TYR A 165 -3.82 2.58 -13.32
C TYR A 165 -4.26 2.58 -11.84
N THR A 166 -4.00 1.49 -11.12
CA THR A 166 -4.46 1.29 -9.73
C THR A 166 -3.81 2.27 -8.75
N VAL A 167 -2.53 2.57 -8.95
CA VAL A 167 -1.79 3.51 -8.10
C VAL A 167 -2.26 4.97 -8.37
N ARG A 168 -3.03 5.22 -9.43
CA ARG A 168 -3.59 6.54 -9.81
C ARG A 168 -2.54 7.64 -9.84
N VAL A 169 -1.29 7.30 -10.17
CA VAL A 169 -0.22 8.30 -10.27
C VAL A 169 -0.37 8.99 -11.61
N PRO A 170 -0.54 10.32 -11.67
CA PRO A 170 -0.34 11.00 -12.93
C PRO A 170 1.12 10.78 -13.34
N LEU A 171 1.36 10.24 -14.54
CA LEU A 171 2.67 9.89 -15.15
C LEU A 171 3.73 11.01 -15.19
N SER A 172 3.45 12.12 -14.53
CA SER A 172 4.14 13.38 -14.51
C SER A 172 4.72 13.75 -13.13
N GLN A 173 4.63 12.85 -12.14
CA GLN A 173 5.43 12.94 -10.90
C GLN A 173 6.82 12.31 -11.05
N SER A 174 7.11 11.66 -12.18
CA SER A 174 8.50 11.40 -12.59
C SER A 174 9.16 12.75 -12.88
N ARG A 175 9.95 13.29 -11.95
CA ARG A 175 10.96 14.29 -12.30
C ARG A 175 11.95 13.60 -13.24
N GLY A 176 11.77 13.82 -14.54
CA GLY A 176 12.57 13.25 -15.62
C GLY A 176 12.58 14.17 -16.84
N PRO A 177 13.60 14.05 -17.70
CA PRO A 177 13.76 14.90 -18.89
C PRO A 177 12.61 14.70 -19.89
N VAL A 178 12.32 15.75 -20.68
CA VAL A 178 11.24 15.79 -21.71
C VAL A 178 11.33 14.62 -22.70
N THR A 179 12.52 14.06 -22.90
CA THR A 179 12.77 12.84 -23.70
C THR A 179 12.03 11.60 -23.18
N GLU A 180 11.87 11.43 -21.87
CA GLU A 180 11.08 10.32 -21.29
C GLU A 180 9.59 10.42 -21.66
N THR A 181 9.09 11.62 -21.97
CA THR A 181 7.68 11.85 -22.33
C THR A 181 7.39 11.46 -23.79
N GLY A 182 8.37 11.57 -24.69
CA GLY A 182 8.23 11.07 -26.07
C GLY A 182 8.27 9.55 -26.12
N GLU A 183 9.29 8.95 -25.51
CA GLU A 183 9.47 7.49 -25.50
C GLU A 183 8.28 6.75 -24.86
N ILE A 184 7.67 7.31 -23.81
CA ILE A 184 6.47 6.69 -23.20
C ILE A 184 5.26 6.75 -24.11
N VAL A 185 5.07 7.83 -24.88
CA VAL A 185 3.95 7.94 -25.82
C VAL A 185 4.12 6.90 -26.94
N ASP A 186 5.33 6.78 -27.50
CA ASP A 186 5.62 5.78 -28.54
C ASP A 186 5.44 4.35 -28.00
N SER A 187 5.92 4.11 -26.77
CA SER A 187 5.75 2.81 -26.10
C SER A 187 4.28 2.48 -25.85
N LEU A 188 3.47 3.45 -25.42
CA LEU A 188 2.04 3.27 -25.21
C LEU A 188 1.28 3.09 -26.53
N MET A 189 1.69 3.79 -27.60
CA MET A 189 1.13 3.61 -28.95
C MET A 189 1.44 2.22 -29.49
N TRP A 190 2.66 1.70 -29.27
CA TRP A 190 3.03 0.33 -29.63
C TRP A 190 2.16 -0.72 -28.93
N VAL A 191 1.78 -0.50 -27.66
CA VAL A 191 0.88 -1.40 -26.93
C VAL A 191 -0.48 -1.58 -27.62
N PHE A 192 -1.00 -0.58 -28.35
CA PHE A 192 -2.25 -0.74 -29.11
C PHE A 192 -2.14 -1.73 -30.28
N GLY A 193 -0.93 -1.88 -30.82
CA GLY A 193 -0.60 -2.85 -31.86
C GLY A 193 -0.33 -4.26 -31.34
N CYS A 194 -0.25 -4.46 -30.02
CA CYS A 194 -0.03 -5.77 -29.43
C CYS A 194 -1.35 -6.54 -29.25
N ASP A 195 -1.36 -7.81 -29.63
CA ASP A 195 -2.46 -8.73 -29.34
C ASP A 195 -2.39 -9.20 -27.87
N ASN A 196 -3.56 -9.40 -27.24
CA ASN A 196 -3.72 -9.83 -25.84
C ASN A 196 -3.34 -8.84 -24.72
N ILE A 197 -3.10 -7.56 -24.99
CA ILE A 197 -2.91 -6.54 -23.93
C ILE A 197 -4.20 -5.77 -23.69
N VAL A 198 -4.52 -5.48 -22.41
CA VAL A 198 -5.66 -4.67 -22.02
C VAL A 198 -5.47 -3.20 -22.47
N LYS A 199 -5.95 -2.89 -23.68
CA LYS A 199 -5.81 -1.58 -24.34
C LYS A 199 -6.50 -0.44 -23.58
N SER A 200 -7.44 -0.73 -22.69
CA SER A 200 -8.13 0.27 -21.87
C SER A 200 -7.22 0.95 -20.85
N HIS A 201 -6.29 0.22 -20.22
CA HIS A 201 -5.31 0.80 -19.28
C HIS A 201 -4.29 1.69 -20.00
N ALA A 202 -3.83 1.27 -21.18
CA ALA A 202 -2.95 2.07 -22.04
C ALA A 202 -3.65 3.35 -22.53
N ALA A 203 -4.92 3.28 -22.92
CA ALA A 203 -5.71 4.44 -23.33
C ALA A 203 -5.89 5.45 -22.19
N PHE A 204 -6.10 4.97 -20.97
CA PHE A 204 -6.17 5.83 -19.79
C PHE A 204 -4.84 6.53 -19.54
N ALA A 205 -3.72 5.79 -19.56
CA ALA A 205 -2.37 6.34 -19.41
C ALA A 205 -2.08 7.44 -20.45
N LEU A 206 -2.40 7.20 -21.74
CA LEU A 206 -2.25 8.19 -22.80
C LEU A 206 -3.12 9.43 -22.58
N LYS A 207 -4.39 9.25 -22.19
CA LYS A 207 -5.30 10.38 -21.93
C LYS A 207 -4.74 11.31 -20.85
N VAL A 208 -4.17 10.75 -19.79
CA VAL A 208 -3.55 11.51 -18.68
C VAL A 208 -2.30 12.27 -19.16
N VAL A 209 -1.47 11.67 -20.02
CA VAL A 209 -0.29 12.35 -20.60
C VAL A 209 -0.73 13.50 -21.51
N VAL A 210 -1.69 13.28 -22.40
CA VAL A 210 -2.17 14.27 -23.38
C VAL A 210 -2.89 15.45 -22.70
N GLN A 211 -3.74 15.19 -21.69
CA GLN A 211 -4.42 16.26 -20.95
C GLN A 211 -3.44 17.22 -20.26
N LYS A 212 -2.30 16.71 -19.78
CA LYS A 212 -1.27 17.54 -19.15
C LYS A 212 -0.37 18.28 -20.17
N ALA A 213 -0.12 17.71 -21.34
CA ALA A 213 0.58 18.42 -22.42
C ALA A 213 -0.20 19.68 -22.86
N LYS A 214 -1.54 19.58 -22.89
CA LYS A 214 -2.45 20.70 -23.19
C LYS A 214 -2.47 21.77 -22.08
N SER A 215 -2.39 21.39 -20.80
CA SER A 215 -2.34 22.37 -19.70
C SER A 215 -1.01 23.10 -19.57
N ARG A 216 0.09 22.57 -20.12
CA ARG A 216 1.39 23.26 -20.20
C ARG A 216 1.47 24.30 -21.32
N HIS A 217 0.76 24.10 -22.43
CA HIS A 217 0.76 25.03 -23.57
C HIS A 217 -0.28 26.16 -23.45
N GLY A 218 -1.21 26.07 -22.49
CA GLY A 218 -2.23 27.10 -22.25
C GLY A 218 -1.80 28.23 -21.31
N GLY A 219 -0.52 28.29 -20.89
CA GLY A 219 0.00 29.28 -19.94
C GLY A 219 0.99 30.30 -20.53
N GLU A 220 1.25 30.28 -21.84
CA GLU A 220 2.25 31.15 -22.49
C GLU A 220 1.68 32.18 -23.47
N THR A 221 0.37 32.44 -23.44
CA THR A 221 -0.24 33.52 -24.24
C THR A 221 -1.12 34.41 -23.37
N GLU A 222 -0.49 35.23 -22.53
CA GLU A 222 -1.08 36.47 -21.99
C GLU A 222 0.07 37.39 -21.58
N THR A 223 0.54 38.16 -22.57
CA THR A 223 1.29 39.42 -22.40
C THR A 223 0.63 40.47 -23.28
#